data_AF-A0A939UQN3-F1
#
_entry.id   AF-A0A939UQN3-F1
#
_cell.length_a   1.000
_cell.length_b   1.000
_cell.length_c   1.000
_cell.angle_alpha   90.00
_cell.angle_beta   90.00
_cell.angle_gamma   90.00
#
_symmetry.space_group_name_H-M   'P 1'
#
loop_
_entity.id
_entity.type
_entity.pdbx_description
1 polymer ?
#
loop_
_entity_poly.entity_id
_entity_poly.type
_entity_poly.pdbx_seq_one_letter_code
_entity_poly.pdbx_strand_id
1 'polypeptide(L)'
;TGAKTKQALVCGNMSDSPFTVINKAPEARVTISGNVSERFVPDKGELVNYTLDFTGDVETQYINGFQTAEKRFGGMRWSGENAKVDLPVLPDTEYTLYAYVYVPKWAISETSGIYSGETLIIPVNQEGNKTLSGKVKTGKNQKTLRLDIKVKGWKPMDNMEGSTDYRTLGIGLMQLRLESKKGAGTFNFNTRKTN
;
A
#
# COMPACT_ATOMS: atom_id res chain seq x y z
N THR A 1 -17.98 5.96 -14.27
CA THR A 1 -18.68 6.72 -15.31
C THR A 1 -19.07 5.76 -16.43
N GLY A 2 -20.24 5.96 -17.05
CA GLY A 2 -20.74 5.08 -18.11
C GLY A 2 -20.20 5.46 -19.48
N ALA A 3 -20.35 4.56 -20.46
CA ALA A 3 -19.82 4.71 -21.83
C ALA A 3 -20.36 5.90 -22.64
N LYS A 4 -21.30 6.69 -22.10
CA LYS A 4 -21.89 7.88 -22.76
C LYS A 4 -21.61 9.19 -22.02
N THR A 5 -20.76 9.19 -20.98
CA THR A 5 -20.47 10.40 -20.21
C THR A 5 -19.55 11.34 -21.02
N LYS A 6 -20.07 12.51 -21.42
CA LYS A 6 -19.29 13.54 -22.13
C LYS A 6 -18.51 14.48 -21.20
N GLN A 7 -19.01 14.66 -19.98
CA GLN A 7 -18.38 15.50 -18.95
C GLN A 7 -18.73 14.95 -17.57
N ALA A 8 -17.77 15.01 -16.65
CA ALA A 8 -17.99 14.73 -15.23
C ALA A 8 -17.38 15.87 -14.39
N LEU A 9 -18.18 16.40 -13.46
CA LEU A 9 -17.72 17.28 -12.41
C LEU A 9 -17.60 16.46 -11.13
N VAL A 10 -16.41 16.46 -10.54
CA VAL A 10 -16.17 15.84 -9.23
C VAL A 10 -15.86 16.95 -8.25
N CYS A 11 -16.80 17.21 -7.35
CA CYS A 11 -16.64 18.13 -6.22
C CYS A 11 -16.50 17.32 -4.95
N GLY A 12 -15.38 17.47 -4.25
CA GLY A 12 -15.20 16.97 -2.89
C GLY A 12 -15.21 18.13 -1.90
N ASN A 13 -15.88 17.94 -0.77
CA ASN A 13 -15.66 18.73 0.43
C ASN A 13 -14.26 18.37 0.98
N MET A 14 -13.57 19.33 1.61
CA MET A 14 -12.33 19.18 2.38
C MET A 14 -12.44 18.04 3.44
N SER A 15 -12.34 16.80 3.00
CA SER A 15 -12.21 15.64 3.87
C SER A 15 -10.75 15.23 3.97
N ASP A 16 -10.32 14.77 5.14
CA ASP A 16 -8.94 14.37 5.44
C ASP A 16 -8.38 13.27 4.50
N SER A 17 -9.25 12.54 3.80
CA SER A 17 -8.86 11.55 2.80
C SER A 17 -8.88 12.13 1.37
N PRO A 18 -7.76 12.05 0.61
CA PRO A 18 -7.78 12.38 -0.81
C PRO A 18 -8.61 11.38 -1.59
N PHE A 19 -9.50 11.85 -2.47
CA PHE A 19 -10.12 10.98 -3.46
C PHE A 19 -9.24 10.90 -4.71
N THR A 20 -8.97 9.67 -5.17
CA THR A 20 -8.28 9.41 -6.45
C THR A 20 -9.32 9.24 -7.55
N VAL A 21 -9.25 10.06 -8.60
CA VAL A 21 -10.14 9.94 -9.77
C VAL A 21 -9.39 9.20 -10.88
N ILE A 22 -9.85 8.00 -11.23
CA ILE A 22 -9.38 7.26 -12.41
C ILE A 22 -10.37 7.47 -13.55
N ASN A 23 -10.00 8.27 -14.56
CA ASN A 23 -10.82 8.43 -15.76
C ASN A 23 -10.64 7.24 -16.70
N LYS A 24 -11.69 6.41 -16.84
CA LYS A 24 -11.74 5.27 -17.78
C LYS A 24 -12.39 5.61 -19.13
N ALA A 25 -12.77 6.87 -19.36
CA ALA A 25 -13.35 7.35 -20.60
C ALA A 25 -12.44 8.45 -21.20
N PRO A 26 -11.53 8.10 -22.14
CA PRO A 26 -10.49 9.03 -22.60
C PRO A 26 -11.04 10.29 -23.27
N GLU A 27 -12.25 10.24 -23.82
CA GLU A 27 -12.91 11.39 -24.46
C GLU A 27 -13.74 12.26 -23.50
N ALA A 28 -13.91 11.81 -22.25
CA ALA A 28 -14.67 12.57 -21.25
C ALA A 28 -13.79 13.67 -20.65
N ARG A 29 -14.30 14.90 -20.64
CA ARG A 29 -13.66 16.00 -19.90
C ARG A 29 -13.97 15.86 -18.41
N VAL A 30 -12.93 15.80 -17.59
CA VAL A 30 -13.03 15.75 -16.12
C VAL A 30 -12.51 17.06 -15.56
N THR A 31 -13.34 17.75 -14.78
CA THR A 31 -12.93 18.91 -13.97
C THR A 31 -12.91 18.49 -12.51
N ILE A 32 -11.77 18.65 -11.85
CA ILE A 32 -11.56 18.34 -10.43
C ILE A 32 -11.28 19.66 -9.72
N SER A 33 -12.04 19.97 -8.68
CA SER A 33 -11.88 21.18 -7.86
C SER A 33 -12.07 20.84 -6.38
N GLY A 34 -11.31 21.48 -5.49
CA GLY A 34 -11.51 21.41 -4.04
C GLY A 34 -10.75 20.32 -3.26
N ASN A 35 -9.81 19.59 -3.87
CA ASN A 35 -9.01 18.60 -3.13
C ASN A 35 -7.72 19.25 -2.59
N VAL A 36 -7.70 19.61 -1.31
CA VAL A 36 -6.47 19.94 -0.57
C VAL A 36 -6.26 18.86 0.46
N SER A 37 -5.58 17.79 0.09
CA SER A 37 -4.93 16.93 1.07
C SER A 37 -3.46 17.36 1.12
N GLU A 38 -2.97 17.86 2.26
CA GLU A 38 -1.54 18.01 2.44
C GLU A 38 -0.91 16.62 2.36
N ARG A 39 -0.23 16.34 1.25
CA ARG A 39 0.58 15.14 1.13
C ARG A 39 1.75 15.31 2.10
N PHE A 40 1.80 14.49 3.14
CA PHE A 40 2.98 14.47 4.01
C PHE A 40 4.17 13.96 3.19
N VAL A 41 5.19 14.78 3.02
CA VAL A 41 6.44 14.42 2.33
C VAL A 41 7.56 14.46 3.38
N PRO A 42 8.12 13.29 3.75
CA PRO A 42 9.22 13.23 4.71
C PRO A 42 10.48 13.90 4.17
N ASP A 43 11.32 14.37 5.08
CA ASP A 43 12.65 14.89 4.77
C ASP A 43 13.59 13.77 4.32
N LYS A 44 14.62 14.13 3.55
CA LYS A 44 15.60 13.14 3.03
C LYS A 44 16.27 12.32 4.14
N GLY A 45 16.50 12.92 5.31
CA GLY A 45 17.07 12.22 6.46
C GLY A 45 16.12 11.16 7.05
N GLU A 46 14.82 11.38 6.95
CA GLU A 46 13.77 10.48 7.43
C GLU A 46 13.56 9.29 6.49
N LEU A 47 13.92 9.43 5.21
CA LEU A 47 13.86 8.35 4.22
C LEU A 47 15.01 7.33 4.34
N VAL A 48 15.94 7.52 5.27
CA VAL A 48 17.07 6.60 5.49
C VAL A 48 16.58 5.30 6.12
N ASN A 49 15.75 5.41 7.15
CA ASN A 49 15.08 4.32 7.85
C ASN A 49 13.69 4.80 8.28
N TYR A 50 12.62 4.12 7.87
CA TYR A 50 11.28 4.51 8.32
C TYR A 50 10.28 3.36 8.38
N THR A 51 9.19 3.58 9.12
CA THR A 51 8.00 2.73 9.17
C THR A 51 6.78 3.48 8.64
N LEU A 52 5.91 2.74 7.96
CA LEU A 52 4.57 3.14 7.57
C LEU A 52 3.58 2.11 8.13
N ASP A 53 2.73 2.55 9.04
CA ASP A 53 1.69 1.73 9.67
C ASP A 53 0.40 1.82 8.87
N PHE A 54 -0.26 0.68 8.66
CA PHE A 54 -1.50 0.56 7.87
C PHE A 54 -2.75 0.68 8.76
N THR A 55 -2.63 1.47 9.82
CA THR A 55 -3.63 1.63 10.87
C THR A 55 -4.18 3.06 10.96
N GLY A 56 -3.56 4.01 10.25
CA GLY A 56 -3.88 5.43 10.30
C GLY A 56 -4.53 5.96 9.02
N ASP A 57 -4.27 7.24 8.73
CA ASP A 57 -4.68 7.87 7.47
C ASP A 57 -3.48 8.22 6.57
N VAL A 58 -2.27 8.31 7.15
CA VAL A 58 -1.04 8.72 6.44
C VAL A 58 -0.65 7.73 5.35
N GLU A 59 -1.01 6.46 5.46
CA GLU A 59 -0.72 5.47 4.42
C GLU A 59 -1.62 5.61 3.19
N THR A 60 -2.80 6.23 3.31
CA THR A 60 -3.79 6.29 2.22
C THR A 60 -3.26 6.98 0.96
N GLN A 61 -2.34 7.93 1.13
CA GLN A 61 -1.61 8.64 0.07
C GLN A 61 -0.52 7.80 -0.64
N TYR A 62 -0.21 6.61 -0.12
CA TYR A 62 0.82 5.71 -0.65
C TYR A 62 0.26 4.39 -1.16
N ILE A 63 -1.03 4.10 -0.99
CA ILE A 63 -1.58 2.76 -1.24
C ILE A 63 -2.69 2.78 -2.30
N ASN A 64 -2.79 1.70 -3.06
CA ASN A 64 -3.86 1.48 -4.03
C ASN A 64 -4.28 0.00 -4.00
N GLY A 65 -5.58 -0.29 -4.15
CA GLY A 65 -6.08 -1.66 -4.14
C GLY A 65 -6.17 -2.28 -2.74
N PHE A 66 -6.28 -1.45 -1.70
CA PHE A 66 -6.54 -1.87 -0.33
C PHE A 66 -7.96 -1.53 0.10
N GLN A 67 -8.50 -2.32 1.01
CA GLN A 67 -9.75 -2.05 1.70
C GLN A 67 -9.57 -0.99 2.79
N THR A 68 -10.68 -0.52 3.35
CA THR A 68 -10.69 0.33 4.54
C THR A 68 -10.00 -0.36 5.71
N ALA A 69 -9.30 0.41 6.54
CA ALA A 69 -8.62 -0.11 7.72
C ALA A 69 -9.62 -0.82 8.65
N GLU A 70 -9.24 -2.02 9.08
CA GLU A 70 -9.98 -2.76 10.09
C GLU A 70 -9.36 -2.49 11.45
N LYS A 71 -10.15 -1.89 12.36
CA LYS A 71 -9.73 -1.64 13.75
C LYS A 71 -9.67 -2.93 14.59
N ARG A 72 -10.30 -4.00 14.11
CA ARG A 72 -10.21 -5.33 14.72
C ARG A 72 -8.81 -5.90 14.43
N PHE A 73 -8.20 -6.56 15.41
CA PHE A 73 -6.85 -7.18 15.31
C PHE A 73 -5.65 -6.22 15.31
N GLY A 74 -5.72 -5.08 16.00
CA GLY A 74 -4.55 -4.20 16.18
C GLY A 74 -4.27 -3.26 15.01
N GLY A 75 -5.18 -3.20 14.04
CA GLY A 75 -5.09 -2.33 12.88
C GLY A 75 -4.37 -3.00 11.71
N MET A 76 -5.10 -3.23 10.62
CA MET A 76 -4.55 -3.66 9.34
C MET A 76 -5.42 -3.19 8.18
N ARG A 77 -4.87 -3.21 6.98
CA ARG A 77 -5.65 -3.12 5.74
C ARG A 77 -5.52 -4.39 4.93
N TRP A 78 -6.66 -4.93 4.54
CA TRP A 78 -6.69 -6.00 3.54
C TRP A 78 -6.29 -5.47 2.18
N SER A 79 -5.29 -6.08 1.56
CA SER A 79 -5.06 -5.92 0.13
C SER A 79 -6.18 -6.60 -0.66
N GLY A 80 -6.35 -6.21 -1.92
CA GLY A 80 -6.94 -7.09 -2.94
C GLY A 80 -5.93 -8.12 -3.46
N GLU A 81 -6.28 -8.79 -4.55
CA GLU A 81 -5.38 -9.68 -5.31
C GLU A 81 -4.15 -8.95 -5.87
N ASN A 82 -4.34 -7.68 -6.25
CA ASN A 82 -3.37 -6.82 -6.90
C ASN A 82 -3.41 -5.46 -6.22
N ALA A 83 -2.56 -5.27 -5.21
CA ALA A 83 -2.43 -4.00 -4.51
C ALA A 83 -1.08 -3.36 -4.81
N LYS A 84 -1.01 -2.04 -4.69
CA LYS A 84 0.21 -1.27 -4.93
C LYS A 84 0.52 -0.39 -3.75
N VAL A 85 1.81 -0.25 -3.46
CA VAL A 85 2.33 0.72 -2.48
C VAL A 85 3.43 1.53 -3.14
N ASP A 86 3.26 2.85 -3.19
CA ASP A 86 4.22 3.79 -3.74
C ASP A 86 4.97 4.48 -2.59
N LEU A 87 6.18 4.02 -2.31
CA LEU A 87 6.97 4.45 -1.16
C LEU A 87 8.00 5.52 -1.53
N PRO A 88 8.13 6.63 -0.78
CA PRO A 88 9.20 7.59 -1.01
C PRO A 88 10.55 6.98 -0.60
N VAL A 89 11.57 7.16 -1.43
CA VAL A 89 12.89 6.54 -1.23
C VAL A 89 14.02 7.49 -1.65
N LEU A 90 15.21 7.27 -1.10
CA LEU A 90 16.42 7.90 -1.59
C LEU A 90 16.86 7.23 -2.91
N PRO A 91 17.31 8.00 -3.91
CA PRO A 91 17.92 7.45 -5.11
C PRO A 91 19.21 6.69 -4.81
N ASP A 92 19.55 5.72 -5.68
CA ASP A 92 20.76 4.87 -5.59
C ASP A 92 21.04 4.30 -4.20
N THR A 93 19.98 3.83 -3.52
CA THR A 93 20.03 3.33 -2.16
C THR A 93 19.53 1.88 -2.10
N GLU A 94 20.29 1.03 -1.41
CA GLU A 94 19.86 -0.33 -1.07
C GLU A 94 19.13 -0.30 0.27
N TYR A 95 17.92 -0.85 0.28
CA TYR A 95 17.08 -1.01 1.45
C TYR A 95 16.83 -2.49 1.73
N THR A 96 16.69 -2.83 3.01
CA THR A 96 15.94 -4.00 3.44
C THR A 96 14.50 -3.57 3.69
N LEU A 97 13.57 -4.13 2.93
CA LEU A 97 12.14 -4.01 3.13
C LEU A 97 11.69 -5.07 4.13
N TYR A 98 10.95 -4.67 5.16
CA TYR A 98 10.20 -5.57 6.03
C TYR A 98 8.71 -5.30 5.89
N ALA A 99 7.93 -6.36 5.79
CA ALA A 99 6.48 -6.31 5.74
C ALA A 99 5.91 -7.14 6.89
N TYR A 100 5.27 -6.48 7.85
CA TYR A 100 4.50 -7.16 8.88
C TYR A 100 3.08 -7.40 8.37
N VAL A 101 2.75 -8.68 8.21
CA VAL A 101 1.57 -9.13 7.48
C VAL A 101 0.85 -10.26 8.21
N TYR A 102 -0.46 -10.34 7.98
CA TYR A 102 -1.26 -11.54 8.15
C TYR A 102 -1.49 -12.19 6.78
N VAL A 103 -1.07 -13.44 6.63
CA VAL A 103 -1.23 -14.22 5.39
C VAL A 103 -2.27 -15.33 5.59
N PRO A 104 -3.47 -15.22 5.02
CA PRO A 104 -4.42 -16.32 4.98
C PRO A 104 -3.92 -17.42 4.04
N LYS A 105 -4.17 -18.70 4.37
CA LYS A 105 -3.82 -19.83 3.49
C LYS A 105 -4.38 -19.70 2.07
N TRP A 106 -5.54 -19.07 1.93
CA TRP A 106 -6.23 -18.90 0.65
C TRP A 106 -5.58 -17.84 -0.26
N ALA A 107 -4.74 -16.97 0.30
CA ALA A 107 -4.00 -15.95 -0.46
C ALA A 107 -2.68 -16.47 -1.08
N ILE A 108 -2.29 -17.69 -0.74
CA ILE A 108 -1.02 -18.29 -1.16
C ILE A 108 -1.17 -18.95 -2.54
N SER A 109 -0.17 -18.71 -3.39
CA SER A 109 0.06 -19.33 -4.69
C SER A 109 1.56 -19.33 -4.99
N GLU A 110 2.01 -20.06 -6.01
CA GLU A 110 3.42 -20.11 -6.42
C GLU A 110 3.99 -18.73 -6.79
N THR A 111 3.12 -17.83 -7.26
CA THR A 111 3.49 -16.46 -7.66
C THR A 111 3.15 -15.41 -6.60
N SER A 112 2.64 -15.80 -5.43
CA SER A 112 2.26 -14.85 -4.38
C SER A 112 3.50 -14.16 -3.80
N GLY A 113 3.53 -12.83 -3.82
CA GLY A 113 4.69 -12.08 -3.40
C GLY A 113 4.55 -10.55 -3.48
N ILE A 114 5.55 -9.87 -2.95
CA ILE A 114 5.75 -8.43 -3.10
C ILE A 114 6.87 -8.22 -4.13
N TYR A 115 6.58 -7.46 -5.17
CA TYR A 115 7.44 -7.25 -6.33
C TYR A 115 7.86 -5.79 -6.46
N SER A 116 9.00 -5.55 -7.10
CA SER A 116 9.40 -4.25 -7.64
C SER A 116 9.58 -4.41 -9.15
N GLY A 117 8.61 -3.93 -9.93
CA GLY A 117 8.51 -4.28 -11.35
C GLY A 117 8.27 -5.78 -11.54
N GLU A 118 9.19 -6.45 -12.21
CA GLU A 118 9.14 -7.91 -12.45
C GLU A 118 9.92 -8.72 -11.39
N THR A 119 10.69 -8.04 -10.54
CA THR A 119 11.56 -8.71 -9.55
C THR A 119 10.77 -9.03 -8.28
N LEU A 120 10.74 -10.31 -7.89
CA LEU A 120 10.22 -10.74 -6.59
C LEU A 120 11.16 -10.29 -5.47
N ILE A 121 10.64 -9.47 -4.55
CA ILE A 121 11.39 -8.98 -3.39
C ILE A 121 11.11 -9.85 -2.17
N ILE A 122 9.84 -10.18 -1.93
CA ILE A 122 9.39 -10.95 -0.77
C ILE A 122 8.41 -12.04 -1.23
N PRO A 123 8.72 -13.34 -1.11
CA PRO A 123 7.76 -14.41 -1.34
C PRO A 123 6.70 -14.45 -0.24
N VAL A 124 5.43 -14.67 -0.61
CA VAL A 124 4.30 -14.84 0.31
C VAL A 124 3.80 -16.28 0.19
N ASN A 125 4.49 -17.20 0.87
CA ASN A 125 4.32 -18.65 0.71
C ASN A 125 3.98 -19.39 2.02
N GLN A 126 3.82 -18.68 3.13
CA GLN A 126 3.51 -19.27 4.43
C GLN A 126 2.40 -18.49 5.12
N GLU A 127 1.45 -19.21 5.71
CA GLU A 127 0.33 -18.60 6.44
C GLU A 127 0.75 -18.00 7.79
N GLY A 128 -0.15 -17.19 8.36
CA GLY A 128 -0.06 -16.64 9.71
C GLY A 128 0.41 -15.19 9.79
N ASN A 129 0.53 -14.69 11.03
CA ASN A 129 1.09 -13.37 11.33
C ASN A 129 2.62 -13.45 11.33
N LYS A 130 3.28 -12.66 10.48
CA LYS A 130 4.74 -12.69 10.40
C LYS A 130 5.34 -11.45 9.75
N THR A 131 6.61 -11.21 10.07
CA THR A 131 7.43 -10.24 9.37
C THR A 131 8.20 -10.94 8.27
N LEU A 132 7.93 -10.56 7.03
CA LEU A 132 8.67 -10.99 5.85
C LEU A 132 9.70 -9.92 5.48
N SER A 133 10.81 -10.30 4.87
CA SER A 133 11.82 -9.33 4.45
C SER A 133 12.50 -9.67 3.13
N GLY A 134 12.99 -8.63 2.45
CA GLY A 134 13.65 -8.73 1.16
C GLY A 134 14.48 -7.48 0.86
N LYS A 135 15.48 -7.63 -0.01
CA LYS A 135 16.35 -6.51 -0.40
C LYS A 135 15.83 -5.85 -1.67
N VAL A 136 15.90 -4.53 -1.72
CA VAL A 136 15.54 -3.74 -2.91
C VAL A 136 16.57 -2.65 -3.12
N LYS A 137 16.95 -2.42 -4.38
CA LYS A 137 17.84 -1.34 -4.77
C LYS A 137 17.10 -0.34 -5.62
N THR A 138 17.21 0.94 -5.28
CA THR A 138 16.60 2.03 -6.05
C THR A 138 17.54 2.50 -7.17
N GLY A 139 16.97 2.99 -8.27
CA GLY A 139 17.72 3.57 -9.39
C GLY A 139 18.30 4.96 -9.07
N LYS A 140 19.24 5.42 -9.90
CA LYS A 140 19.98 6.69 -9.73
C LYS A 140 19.12 7.94 -9.57
N ASN A 141 17.93 7.96 -10.18
CA ASN A 141 16.99 9.07 -10.13
C ASN A 141 15.63 8.68 -9.53
N GLN A 142 15.54 7.49 -8.94
CA GLN A 142 14.28 6.95 -8.43
C GLN A 142 13.99 7.54 -7.04
N LYS A 143 12.92 8.34 -6.95
CA LYS A 143 12.43 8.93 -5.68
C LYS A 143 11.23 8.18 -5.11
N THR A 144 10.68 7.24 -5.87
CA THR A 144 9.53 6.43 -5.48
C THR A 144 9.78 4.98 -5.83
N LEU A 145 9.66 4.11 -4.84
CA LEU A 145 9.67 2.67 -4.99
C LEU A 145 8.23 2.17 -5.05
N ARG A 146 7.81 1.71 -6.23
CA ARG A 146 6.53 1.01 -6.38
C ARG A 146 6.71 -0.44 -6.00
N LEU A 147 5.90 -0.88 -5.05
CA LEU A 147 5.75 -2.28 -4.65
C LEU A 147 4.41 -2.80 -5.15
N ASP A 148 4.44 -3.88 -5.93
CA ASP A 148 3.24 -4.60 -6.36
C ASP A 148 3.05 -5.83 -5.47
N ILE A 149 1.96 -5.86 -4.70
CA ILE A 149 1.53 -7.01 -3.92
C ILE A 149 0.61 -7.83 -4.81
N LYS A 150 1.09 -9.01 -5.23
CA LYS A 150 0.37 -9.94 -6.09
C LYS A 150 0.12 -11.21 -5.29
N VAL A 151 -1.14 -11.53 -5.04
CA VAL A 151 -1.54 -12.71 -4.25
C VAL A 151 -2.79 -13.34 -4.86
N LYS A 152 -3.09 -14.58 -4.46
CA LYS A 152 -4.35 -15.21 -4.86
C LYS A 152 -5.51 -14.48 -4.18
N GLY A 153 -6.45 -13.97 -4.97
CA GLY A 153 -7.69 -13.41 -4.43
C GLY A 153 -8.54 -14.50 -3.78
N TRP A 154 -9.14 -14.20 -2.62
CA TRP A 154 -10.05 -15.09 -1.93
C TRP A 154 -11.22 -14.31 -1.31
N LYS A 155 -12.33 -14.99 -1.04
CA LYS A 155 -13.48 -14.39 -0.36
C LYS A 155 -13.75 -15.11 0.95
N PRO A 156 -13.93 -14.38 2.07
CA PRO A 156 -14.28 -15.02 3.34
C PRO A 156 -15.56 -15.85 3.26
N MET A 157 -16.61 -15.38 2.58
CA MET A 157 -17.86 -16.15 2.44
C MET A 157 -17.69 -17.52 1.77
N ASP A 158 -16.69 -17.68 0.91
CA ASP A 158 -16.43 -18.95 0.20
C ASP A 158 -15.51 -19.88 1.00
N ASN A 159 -14.82 -19.35 2.00
CA ASN A 159 -13.68 -20.02 2.65
C ASN A 159 -13.79 -20.12 4.18
N MET A 160 -14.72 -19.39 4.79
CA MET A 160 -14.95 -19.33 6.23
C MET A 160 -16.43 -19.55 6.53
N GLU A 161 -16.73 -20.63 7.26
CA GLU A 161 -18.09 -20.95 7.67
C GLU A 161 -18.71 -19.80 8.49
N GLY A 162 -19.94 -19.43 8.16
CA GLY A 162 -20.67 -18.34 8.81
C GLY A 162 -20.25 -16.92 8.38
N SER A 163 -19.28 -16.76 7.49
CA SER A 163 -18.90 -15.43 6.99
C SER A 163 -19.88 -14.93 5.91
N THR A 164 -20.29 -13.67 6.02
CA THR A 164 -21.11 -12.96 5.01
C THR A 164 -20.31 -11.94 4.21
N ASP A 165 -18.98 -11.92 4.39
CA ASP A 165 -18.11 -10.97 3.70
C ASP A 165 -17.82 -11.43 2.26
N TYR A 166 -18.34 -10.64 1.31
CA TYR A 166 -18.29 -10.88 -0.13
C TYR A 166 -17.08 -10.24 -0.82
N ARG A 167 -16.25 -9.49 -0.09
CA ARG A 167 -15.08 -8.81 -0.65
C ARG A 167 -14.05 -9.84 -1.11
N THR A 168 -13.44 -9.58 -2.26
CA THR A 168 -12.22 -10.28 -2.66
C THR A 168 -11.03 -9.66 -1.93
N LEU A 169 -10.39 -10.44 -1.08
CA LEU A 169 -9.27 -10.08 -0.22
C LEU A 169 -7.98 -10.76 -0.70
N GLY A 170 -6.85 -10.21 -0.26
CA GLY A 170 -5.51 -10.78 -0.35
C GLY A 170 -4.93 -11.00 1.04
N ILE A 171 -3.87 -10.27 1.39
CA ILE A 171 -3.23 -10.34 2.72
C ILE A 171 -3.61 -9.14 3.58
N GLY A 172 -3.52 -9.29 4.89
CA GLY A 172 -3.60 -8.17 5.83
C GLY A 172 -2.23 -7.53 5.96
N LEU A 173 -2.08 -6.27 5.57
CA LEU A 173 -0.84 -5.51 5.75
C LEU A 173 -0.99 -4.60 6.98
N MET A 174 -0.04 -4.70 7.91
CA MET A 174 -0.06 -3.99 9.19
C MET A 174 1.01 -2.90 9.22
N GLN A 175 2.22 -3.21 8.74
CA GLN A 175 3.33 -2.25 8.70
C GLN A 175 4.27 -2.58 7.55
N LEU A 176 4.82 -1.54 6.94
CA LEU A 176 6.03 -1.61 6.12
C LEU A 176 7.16 -0.88 6.81
N ARG A 177 8.37 -1.43 6.77
CA ARG A 177 9.59 -0.79 7.27
C ARG A 177 10.68 -0.86 6.22
N LEU A 178 11.32 0.27 5.95
CA LEU A 178 12.51 0.36 5.10
C LEU A 178 13.70 0.69 5.98
N GLU A 179 14.79 -0.05 5.82
CA GLU A 179 16.05 0.21 6.51
C GLU A 179 17.19 0.24 5.49
N SER A 180 17.95 1.32 5.46
CA SER A 180 19.22 1.38 4.72
C SER A 180 20.38 1.12 5.67
N LYS A 181 21.54 0.75 5.13
CA LYS A 181 22.76 0.49 5.94
C LYS A 181 23.33 1.73 6.63
N LYS A 182 22.80 2.93 6.37
CA LYS A 182 23.48 4.21 6.65
C LYS A 182 22.86 5.05 7.78
N GLY A 183 21.79 4.58 8.44
CA GLY A 183 21.06 5.39 9.42
C GLY A 183 21.02 4.81 10.83
N ALA A 184 21.10 5.68 11.83
CA ALA A 184 20.67 5.39 13.19
C ALA A 184 19.23 5.90 13.38
N GLY A 185 18.42 5.14 14.12
CA GLY A 185 17.01 5.45 14.38
C GLY A 185 16.07 5.10 13.22
N THR A 186 14.77 5.06 13.51
CA THR A 186 13.70 4.77 12.54
C THR A 186 12.59 5.80 12.64
N PHE A 187 12.33 6.52 11.55
CA PHE A 187 11.25 7.50 11.49
C PHE A 187 9.89 6.82 11.27
N ASN A 188 8.87 7.16 12.06
CA ASN A 188 7.53 6.62 11.88
C ASN A 188 6.64 7.67 11.18
N PHE A 189 6.13 7.35 10.00
CA PHE A 189 5.32 8.26 9.17
C PHE A 189 4.01 8.65 9.88
N ASN A 190 3.41 7.71 10.59
CA ASN A 190 2.10 7.89 11.22
C ASN A 190 2.20 8.80 12.45
N THR A 191 3.30 8.71 13.22
CA THR A 191 3.52 9.53 14.43
C THR A 191 4.39 10.76 14.20
N ARG A 192 5.09 10.83 13.06
CA ARG A 192 6.05 11.88 12.68
C ARG A 192 7.19 12.04 13.70
N LYS A 193 7.71 10.92 14.19
CA LYS A 193 8.78 10.86 15.20
C LYS A 193 9.85 9.84 14.81
N THR A 194 11.09 10.12 15.20
CA THR A 194 12.21 9.16 15.10
C THR A 194 12.40 8.46 16.43
N ASN A 195 12.41 7.12 16.39
CA ASN A 195 12.78 6.26 17.52
C ASN A 195 14.24 5.82 17.42
#